data_AF-A0A1C4QK83-F1
#
_entry.id   AF-A0A1C4QK83-F1
#
_cell.length_a   1.000
_cell.length_b   1.000
_cell.length_c   1.000
_cell.angle_alpha   90.00
_cell.angle_beta   90.00
_cell.angle_gamma   90.00
#
_symmetry.space_group_name_H-M   'P 1'
#
loop_
_entity.id
_entity.type
_entity.pdbx_description
1 polymer ?
#
loop_
_entity_poly.entity_id
_entity_poly.type
_entity_poly.pdbx_seq_one_letter_code
_entity_poly.pdbx_strand_id
1 'polypeptide(L)'
;MLLAGALAGSTMAVTGTASAASGGAADAVVPAGPGWELPTASFTQMTVDDASRRVWIAGDRVHPDGSRRGEVTGVLYGGAGPAVASADTAAPLSGVAVDPTGSKVYAGQPDHIANYAHENGSLSP
;
A
#
# COMPACT_ATOMS: atom_id res chain seq x y z
N MET A 1 -38.76 -15.13 33.56
CA MET A 1 -37.63 -14.34 34.07
C MET A 1 -36.50 -14.44 33.06
N LEU A 2 -36.28 -13.37 32.29
CA LEU A 2 -35.24 -13.29 31.26
C LEU A 2 -33.96 -12.73 31.89
N LEU A 3 -32.86 -13.48 31.80
CA LEU A 3 -31.55 -13.09 32.31
C LEU A 3 -30.84 -12.25 31.24
N ALA A 4 -30.80 -10.93 31.43
CA ALA A 4 -30.08 -10.00 30.56
C ALA A 4 -28.57 -10.09 30.83
N GLY A 5 -27.83 -10.65 29.87
CA GLY A 5 -26.37 -10.58 29.85
C GLY A 5 -25.91 -9.23 29.29
N ALA A 6 -25.19 -8.46 30.10
CA ALA A 6 -24.54 -7.22 29.71
C ALA A 6 -23.30 -7.53 28.84
N LEU A 7 -23.36 -7.17 27.55
CA LEU A 7 -22.19 -7.18 26.66
C LEU A 7 -21.57 -5.77 26.67
N ALA A 8 -20.52 -5.59 27.47
CA ALA A 8 -19.62 -4.46 27.36
C ALA A 8 -18.70 -4.69 26.15
N GLY A 9 -18.93 -3.96 25.07
CA GLY A 9 -18.11 -4.01 23.84
C GLY A 9 -17.89 -2.59 23.34
N SER A 10 -16.65 -2.14 23.50
CA SER A 10 -16.15 -0.78 23.34
C SER A 10 -16.59 -0.09 22.02
N THR A 11 -16.99 1.16 22.18
CA THR A 11 -17.39 2.09 21.13
C THR A 11 -16.31 2.26 20.05
N MET A 12 -16.74 2.22 18.79
CA MET A 12 -15.94 2.50 17.60
C MET A 12 -15.24 3.86 17.70
N ALA A 13 -13.91 3.85 17.66
CA ALA A 13 -13.12 5.05 17.42
C ALA A 13 -13.13 5.34 15.91
N VAL A 14 -14.14 6.08 15.44
CA VAL A 14 -14.07 6.79 14.17
C VAL A 14 -13.13 7.97 14.37
N THR A 15 -11.87 7.82 13.99
CA THR A 15 -10.91 8.92 13.95
C THR A 15 -11.22 9.80 12.74
N GLY A 16 -11.96 10.86 13.01
CA GLY A 16 -11.91 12.20 12.41
C GLY A 16 -11.69 12.32 10.89
N THR A 17 -12.78 12.54 10.16
CA THR A 17 -12.75 13.34 8.92
C THR A 17 -12.38 14.79 9.27
N ALA A 18 -11.12 15.17 9.06
CA ALA A 18 -10.72 16.57 9.12
C ALA A 18 -11.28 17.30 7.89
N SER A 19 -12.29 18.13 8.11
CA SER A 19 -12.78 19.11 7.14
C SER A 19 -11.69 20.17 6.95
N ALA A 20 -11.11 20.26 5.75
CA ALA A 20 -10.12 21.28 5.42
C ALA A 20 -10.83 22.64 5.24
N ALA A 21 -10.69 23.51 6.23
CA ALA A 21 -11.01 24.93 6.10
C ALA A 21 -10.00 25.57 5.12
N SER A 22 -10.52 26.41 4.22
CA SER A 22 -9.76 27.11 3.19
C SER A 22 -8.88 28.23 3.75
N GLY A 23 -7.66 28.34 3.22
CA GLY A 23 -6.90 29.60 3.19
C GLY A 23 -5.80 29.73 4.23
N GLY A 24 -4.63 29.16 3.94
CA GLY A 24 -3.36 29.45 4.59
C GLY A 24 -2.28 28.64 3.88
N ALA A 25 -1.15 29.27 3.52
CA ALA A 25 -0.04 28.59 2.85
C ALA A 25 0.28 27.30 3.62
N ALA A 26 0.07 26.14 2.98
CA ALA A 26 0.29 24.86 3.60
C ALA A 26 1.78 24.75 3.91
N ASP A 27 2.13 24.94 5.18
CA ASP A 27 3.42 24.56 5.70
C ASP A 27 3.54 23.06 5.44
N ALA A 28 4.42 22.68 4.52
CA ALA A 28 4.55 21.29 4.10
C ALA A 28 4.99 20.50 5.35
N VAL A 29 4.10 19.66 5.87
CA VAL A 29 4.41 18.76 6.98
C VAL A 29 5.50 17.81 6.48
N VAL A 30 6.76 18.12 6.78
CA VAL A 30 7.88 17.22 6.52
C VAL A 30 7.83 16.15 7.60
N PRO A 31 7.60 14.87 7.24
CA PRO A 31 7.60 13.80 8.23
C PRO A 31 8.95 13.75 8.94
N ALA A 32 8.98 14.08 10.23
CA ALA A 32 10.18 14.02 11.05
C ALA A 32 10.44 12.56 11.47
N GLY A 33 11.03 11.78 10.58
CA GLY A 33 11.41 10.39 10.84
C GLY A 33 12.17 9.78 9.66
N PRO A 34 12.81 8.61 9.81
CA PRO A 34 13.38 7.87 8.71
C PRO A 34 12.24 7.48 7.74
N GLY A 35 12.13 8.21 6.63
CA GLY A 35 11.17 7.96 5.56
C GLY A 35 11.88 7.41 4.33
N TRP A 36 11.16 6.61 3.55
CA TRP A 36 11.58 6.20 2.22
C TRP A 36 10.80 7.00 1.18
N GLU A 37 11.49 7.61 0.23
CA GLU A 37 10.86 8.32 -0.87
C GLU A 37 10.40 7.32 -1.93
N LEU A 38 9.11 7.37 -2.28
CA LEU A 38 8.54 6.43 -3.21
C LEU A 38 8.95 6.76 -4.65
N PRO A 39 9.38 5.76 -5.45
CA PRO A 39 9.72 5.98 -6.86
C PRO A 39 8.48 6.21 -7.75
N THR A 40 7.29 5.96 -7.21
CA THR A 40 6.02 6.15 -7.89
C THR A 40 5.63 7.63 -7.92
N ALA A 41 5.13 8.07 -9.08
CA ALA A 41 4.64 9.43 -9.31
C ALA A 41 3.26 9.69 -8.69
N SER A 42 2.48 8.63 -8.39
CA SER A 42 1.18 8.75 -7.72
C SER A 42 0.87 7.52 -6.88
N PHE A 43 0.52 7.76 -5.63
CA PHE A 43 0.09 6.72 -4.69
C PHE A 43 -1.41 6.44 -4.82
N THR A 44 -1.78 5.17 -4.99
CA THR A 44 -3.19 4.72 -5.02
C THR A 44 -3.59 4.04 -3.72
N GLN A 45 -2.86 2.99 -3.33
CA GLN A 45 -3.18 2.17 -2.15
C GLN A 45 -1.92 1.53 -1.56
N MET A 46 -1.96 1.18 -0.28
CA MET A 46 -0.98 0.29 0.35
C MET A 46 -1.64 -0.87 1.11
N THR A 47 -0.89 -1.96 1.28
CA THR A 47 -1.21 -3.05 2.20
C THR A 47 0.05 -3.50 2.94
N VAL A 48 -0.14 -4.04 4.15
CA VAL A 48 0.95 -4.56 4.98
C VAL A 48 0.94 -6.09 4.90
N ASP A 49 2.11 -6.65 4.58
CA ASP A 49 2.40 -8.08 4.58
C ASP A 49 3.31 -8.40 5.75
N ASP A 50 2.72 -8.87 6.85
CA ASP A 50 3.47 -9.18 8.06
C ASP A 50 4.31 -10.47 7.92
N ALA A 51 3.88 -11.40 7.06
CA ALA A 51 4.60 -12.65 6.80
C ALA A 51 5.94 -12.38 6.11
N SER A 52 5.96 -11.47 5.13
CA SER A 52 7.19 -11.05 4.44
C SER A 52 7.84 -9.80 5.06
N ARG A 53 7.21 -9.19 6.07
CA ARG A 53 7.60 -7.91 6.70
C ARG A 53 7.78 -6.76 5.70
N ARG A 54 6.81 -6.63 4.79
CA ARG A 54 6.82 -5.61 3.73
C ARG A 54 5.56 -4.75 3.76
N VAL A 55 5.72 -3.49 3.35
CA VAL A 55 4.61 -2.65 2.92
C VAL A 55 4.58 -2.67 1.39
N TRP A 56 3.48 -3.18 0.83
CA TRP A 56 3.22 -3.19 -0.60
C TRP A 56 2.43 -1.95 -0.97
N ILE A 57 2.85 -1.27 -2.03
CA ILE A 57 2.32 0.01 -2.48
C ILE A 57 1.97 -0.12 -3.95
N ALA A 58 0.72 0.16 -4.29
CA ALA A 58 0.28 0.35 -5.66
C ALA A 58 0.31 1.84 -5.98
N GLY A 59 0.97 2.17 -7.08
CA GLY A 59 0.95 3.50 -7.64
C GLY A 59 1.18 3.48 -9.14
N ASP A 60 1.32 4.67 -9.73
CA ASP A 60 1.72 4.81 -11.12
C ASP A 60 3.10 5.45 -11.22
N ARG A 61 3.84 5.11 -12.26
CA ARG A 61 5.15 5.64 -12.59
C ARG A 61 5.12 6.28 -13.97
N VAL A 62 5.65 7.49 -14.05
CA VAL A 62 5.90 8.16 -15.34
C VAL A 62 7.22 7.66 -15.88
N HIS A 63 7.19 7.04 -17.05
CA HIS A 63 8.36 6.55 -17.74
C HIS A 63 9.00 7.64 -18.60
N PRO A 64 10.28 7.51 -18.99
CA PRO A 64 10.95 8.50 -19.84
C PRO A 64 10.28 8.72 -21.21
N ASP A 65 9.51 7.74 -21.69
CA ASP A 65 8.70 7.82 -22.90
C ASP A 65 7.39 8.62 -22.72
N GLY A 66 7.13 9.14 -21.52
CA GLY A 66 5.91 9.86 -21.13
C GLY A 66 4.74 8.93 -20.81
N SER A 67 4.88 7.61 -20.92
CA SER A 67 3.83 6.66 -20.56
C SER A 67 3.65 6.60 -19.05
N ARG A 68 2.39 6.48 -18.62
CA ARG A 68 2.05 6.16 -17.23
C ARG A 68 1.72 4.67 -17.14
N ARG A 69 2.48 3.98 -16.32
CA ARG A 69 2.37 2.55 -16.08
C ARG A 69 2.19 2.34 -14.59
N GLY A 70 1.41 1.34 -14.22
CA GLY A 70 1.28 0.99 -12.82
C GLY A 70 2.59 0.37 -12.30
N GLU A 71 2.88 0.55 -11.02
CA GLU A 71 4.03 -0.01 -10.34
C GLU A 71 3.58 -0.53 -8.97
N VAL A 72 3.84 -1.80 -8.70
CA VAL A 72 3.78 -2.36 -7.35
C VAL A 72 5.17 -2.28 -6.76
N THR A 73 5.32 -1.63 -5.61
CA THR A 73 6.58 -1.56 -4.86
C THR A 73 6.41 -2.12 -3.45
N GLY A 74 7.29 -3.03 -3.04
CA GLY A 74 7.35 -3.61 -1.71
C GLY A 74 8.58 -3.16 -0.95
N VAL A 75 8.39 -2.40 0.14
CA VAL A 75 9.47 -1.92 1.00
C VAL A 75 9.59 -2.80 2.24
N LEU A 76 10.77 -3.36 2.48
CA LEU A 76 11.06 -4.17 3.67
C LEU A 76 11.18 -3.27 4.91
N TYR A 77 10.35 -3.53 5.93
CA TYR A 77 10.41 -2.78 7.20
C TYR A 77 11.09 -3.56 8.34
N GLY A 78 11.50 -4.81 8.09
CA GLY A 78 12.31 -5.57 9.04
C GLY A 78 12.68 -6.96 8.52
N GLY A 79 13.75 -7.55 9.06
CA GLY A 79 14.24 -8.87 8.65
C GLY A 79 15.43 -8.81 7.69
N ALA A 80 15.68 -9.91 6.98
CA ALA A 80 16.79 -10.05 6.03
C ALA A 80 16.25 -10.21 4.59
N GLY A 81 16.87 -9.54 3.62
CA GLY A 81 16.51 -9.61 2.21
C GLY A 81 16.67 -8.26 1.51
N PRO A 82 16.34 -8.17 0.21
CA PRO A 82 16.42 -6.91 -0.52
C PRO A 82 15.45 -5.88 0.05
N ALA A 83 15.92 -4.64 0.20
CA ALA A 83 15.13 -3.55 0.77
C ALA A 83 13.87 -3.25 -0.05
N VAL A 84 13.93 -3.43 -1.37
CA VAL A 84 12.84 -3.10 -2.30
C VAL A 84 12.60 -4.29 -3.25
N ALA A 85 11.32 -4.56 -3.52
CA ALA A 85 10.85 -5.42 -4.59
C ALA A 85 9.87 -4.64 -5.46
N SER A 86 9.92 -4.77 -6.78
CA SER A 86 9.01 -4.01 -7.66
C SER A 86 8.61 -4.77 -8.92
N ALA A 87 7.44 -4.44 -9.45
CA ALA A 87 6.95 -4.91 -10.75
C ALA A 87 6.15 -3.80 -11.44
N ASP A 88 6.41 -3.62 -12.73
CA ASP A 88 5.65 -2.71 -13.59
C ASP A 88 4.45 -3.44 -14.21
N THR A 89 3.38 -2.69 -14.42
CA THR A 89 2.17 -3.14 -15.13
C THR A 89 1.91 -2.28 -16.35
N ALA A 90 1.31 -2.87 -17.39
CA ALA A 90 1.01 -2.14 -18.61
C ALA A 90 -0.06 -1.04 -18.43
N ALA A 91 -0.88 -1.16 -17.39
CA ALA A 91 -1.94 -0.20 -17.05
C ALA A 91 -1.76 0.37 -15.64
N PRO A 92 -2.32 1.55 -15.35
CA PRO A 92 -2.39 2.12 -14.00
C PRO A 92 -3.03 1.17 -12.99
N LEU A 93 -2.60 1.25 -11.72
CA LEU A 93 -3.11 0.37 -10.66
C LEU A 93 -4.30 1.00 -9.93
N SER A 94 -5.32 0.18 -9.67
CA SER A 94 -6.46 0.54 -8.81
C SER A 94 -6.27 0.11 -7.35
N GLY A 95 -5.35 -0.82 -7.07
CA GLY A 95 -5.07 -1.27 -5.71
C GLY A 95 -4.08 -2.43 -5.62
N VAL A 96 -3.71 -2.79 -4.39
CA VAL A 96 -2.85 -3.94 -4.07
C VAL A 96 -3.39 -4.72 -2.87
N ALA A 97 -3.30 -6.05 -2.95
CA ALA A 97 -3.60 -6.96 -1.86
C ALA A 97 -2.50 -8.03 -1.77
N VAL A 98 -2.40 -8.69 -0.62
CA VAL A 98 -1.41 -9.76 -0.38
C VAL A 98 -2.11 -10.98 0.17
N ASP A 99 -1.64 -12.16 -0.24
CA ASP A 99 -2.05 -13.42 0.36
C ASP A 99 -1.66 -13.44 1.85
N PRO A 100 -2.48 -13.99 2.76
CA PRO A 100 -2.16 -14.04 4.19
C PRO A 100 -0.83 -14.74 4.51
N THR A 101 -0.33 -15.60 3.62
CA THR A 101 0.96 -16.28 3.76
C THR A 101 2.15 -15.45 3.25
N GLY A 102 1.91 -14.28 2.65
CA GLY A 102 2.93 -13.46 2.00
C GLY A 102 3.45 -14.01 0.67
N SER A 103 2.97 -15.18 0.24
CA SER A 103 3.49 -15.87 -0.95
C SER A 103 3.09 -15.20 -2.27
N LYS A 104 1.98 -14.47 -2.30
CA LYS A 104 1.46 -13.82 -3.50
C LYS A 104 1.03 -12.38 -3.25
N VAL A 105 1.32 -11.52 -4.21
CA VAL A 105 0.85 -10.14 -4.28
C VAL A 105 -0.13 -10.01 -5.45
N TYR A 106 -1.26 -9.38 -5.20
CA TYR A 106 -2.31 -9.14 -6.20
C TYR A 106 -2.37 -7.66 -6.52
N ALA A 107 -2.33 -7.31 -7.80
CA ALA A 107 -2.40 -5.93 -8.28
C ALA A 107 -3.67 -5.75 -9.12
N GLY A 108 -4.55 -4.85 -8.68
CA GLY A 108 -5.78 -4.51 -9.40
C GLY A 108 -5.46 -3.60 -10.59
N GLN A 109 -5.90 -4.00 -11.78
CA GLN A 109 -5.89 -3.18 -13.00
C GLN A 109 -7.34 -2.93 -13.45
N PRO A 110 -7.58 -2.02 -14.41
CA PRO A 110 -8.93 -1.69 -14.86
C PRO A 110 -9.70 -2.88 -15.46
N ASP A 111 -8.99 -3.81 -16.08
CA ASP A 111 -9.53 -4.93 -16.87
C ASP A 111 -9.28 -6.31 -16.24
N HIS A 112 -8.27 -6.47 -15.37
CA HIS A 112 -7.95 -7.74 -14.71
C HIS A 112 -7.22 -7.55 -13.38
N ILE A 113 -6.97 -8.66 -12.67
CA ILE A 113 -6.12 -8.70 -11.48
C ILE A 113 -4.85 -9.47 -11.84
N ALA A 114 -3.70 -8.81 -11.78
CA ALA A 114 -2.41 -9.46 -11.91
C ALA A 114 -2.03 -10.10 -10.58
N ASN A 115 -1.33 -11.24 -10.62
CA ASN A 115 -0.77 -11.88 -9.44
C ASN A 115 0.72 -12.08 -9.64
N TYR A 116 1.47 -11.95 -8.55
CA TYR A 116 2.92 -12.08 -8.54
C TYR A 116 3.33 -12.99 -7.39
N ALA A 117 4.20 -13.95 -7.64
CA ALA A 117 4.94 -14.61 -6.58
C ALA A 117 6.01 -13.65 -6.03
N HIS A 118 6.13 -13.61 -4.71
CA HIS A 118 7.19 -12.87 -4.05
C HIS A 118 8.30 -13.81 -3.60
N GLU A 119 9.46 -13.73 -4.26
CA GLU A 119 10.64 -14.52 -3.89
C GLU A 119 11.88 -13.65 -3.86
N ASN A 120 12.62 -13.70 -2.75
CA ASN A 120 13.94 -13.06 -2.61
C ASN A 120 13.99 -11.59 -3.04
N GLY A 121 12.96 -10.79 -2.75
CA GLY A 121 12.93 -9.37 -3.11
C GLY A 121 12.64 -9.10 -4.59
N SER A 122 12.19 -10.11 -5.35
CA SER A 122 11.65 -9.96 -6.70
C SER A 122 10.15 -10.23 -6.70
N LEU A 123 9.47 -9.67 -7.69
CA LEU A 123 8.11 -10.04 -8.07
C LEU A 123 8.18 -10.77 -9.41
N SER A 124 7.67 -11.99 -9.46
CA SER A 124 7.57 -12.77 -10.71
C SER A 124 6.10 -13.01 -11.04
N PRO A 125 5.66 -12.87 -12.30
CA PRO A 125 4.29 -13.16 -12.71
C PRO A 125 3.91 -14.65 -12.56
#